data_AF-A0A7V9UL85-F1
#
_entry.id   AF-A0A7V9UL85-F1
#
_cell.length_a   1.000
_cell.length_b   1.000
_cell.length_c   1.000
_cell.angle_alpha   90.00
_cell.angle_beta   90.00
_cell.angle_gamma   90.00
#
_symmetry.space_group_name_H-M   'P 1'
#
loop_
_entity.id
_entity.type
_entity.pdbx_description
1 polymer ?
#
loop_
_entity_poly.entity_id
_entity_poly.type
_entity_poly.pdbx_seq_one_letter_code
_entity_poly.pdbx_strand_id
1 'polypeptide(L)'
;MTTSNVVIDLSHFNTVTSFETVKADGIVGVFHKATQGTTMLDPKYHSRKSEALAAGLWWGAYHFGVGGDGVAQAKYFLSVVAPGPNDLLVLDLEENPRGASMTLAEAEDFVKYVEAETGRWPGLYGGSYVTELLGKNKETALSYCWLWLP
;
A
#
# COMPACT_ATOMS: atom_id res chain seq x y z
N MET A 1 -31.68 5.36 1.72
CA MET A 1 -30.69 4.72 0.83
C MET A 1 -29.42 4.55 1.63
N THR A 2 -28.92 3.33 1.80
CA THR A 2 -27.60 3.09 2.36
C THR A 2 -26.59 3.26 1.25
N THR A 3 -25.85 4.36 1.25
CA THR A 3 -24.70 4.56 0.36
C THR A 3 -23.53 3.76 0.92
N SER A 4 -23.01 2.80 0.15
CA SER A 4 -21.76 2.12 0.49
C SER A 4 -20.60 3.10 0.31
N ASN A 5 -19.69 3.15 1.26
CA ASN A 5 -18.41 3.84 1.09
C ASN A 5 -17.52 2.95 0.22
N VAL A 6 -17.25 3.37 -1.02
CA VAL A 6 -16.41 2.63 -1.95
C VAL A 6 -15.02 3.25 -2.01
N VAL A 7 -14.00 2.43 -1.80
CA VAL A 7 -12.59 2.76 -2.00
C VAL A 7 -12.09 1.89 -3.14
N ILE A 8 -11.28 2.47 -4.02
CA ILE A 8 -10.65 1.75 -5.14
C ILE A 8 -9.15 1.71 -4.94
N ASP A 9 -8.48 0.75 -5.57
CA ASP A 9 -7.04 0.77 -5.72
C ASP A 9 -6.63 0.98 -7.19
N LEU A 10 -5.47 1.59 -7.38
CA LEU A 10 -4.97 2.00 -8.69
C LEU A 10 -3.46 1.78 -8.81
N SER A 11 -3.01 1.62 -10.05
CA SER A 11 -1.61 1.74 -10.47
C SER A 11 -1.53 2.42 -11.83
N HIS A 12 -0.34 2.61 -12.38
CA HIS A 12 -0.17 3.10 -13.75
C HIS A 12 -0.88 2.27 -14.83
N PHE A 13 -1.30 1.02 -14.54
CA PHE A 13 -2.07 0.19 -15.47
C PHE A 13 -3.51 0.66 -15.65
N ASN A 14 -4.09 1.36 -14.67
CA ASN A 14 -5.46 1.83 -14.74
C ASN A 14 -5.52 3.15 -15.52
N THR A 15 -6.51 3.31 -16.38
CA THR A 15 -6.82 4.60 -17.01
C THR A 15 -7.77 5.38 -16.09
N VAL A 16 -7.36 6.58 -15.69
CA VAL A 16 -8.19 7.53 -14.93
C VAL A 16 -8.19 8.84 -15.70
N THR A 17 -9.37 9.29 -16.12
CA THR A 17 -9.55 10.52 -16.91
C THR A 17 -9.70 11.75 -16.03
N SER A 18 -10.33 11.62 -14.86
CA SER A 18 -10.56 12.70 -13.90
C SER A 18 -10.87 12.12 -12.51
N PHE A 19 -10.25 12.67 -11.47
CA PHE A 19 -10.58 12.31 -10.08
C PHE A 19 -11.85 13.00 -9.58
N GLU A 20 -12.27 14.09 -10.22
CA GLU A 20 -13.58 14.70 -10.01
C GLU A 20 -14.71 13.76 -10.47
N THR A 21 -14.54 13.07 -11.61
CA THR A 21 -15.46 12.02 -12.04
C THR A 21 -15.45 10.85 -11.06
N VAL A 22 -14.28 10.38 -10.63
CA VAL A 22 -14.16 9.33 -9.60
C VAL A 22 -14.94 9.70 -8.33
N LYS A 23 -14.81 10.95 -7.86
CA LYS A 23 -15.56 11.47 -6.72
C LYS A 23 -17.06 11.53 -6.98
N ALA A 24 -17.48 12.01 -8.16
CA ALA A 24 -18.88 12.11 -8.55
C ALA A 24 -19.57 10.75 -8.65
N ASP A 25 -18.82 9.69 -8.98
CA ASP A 25 -19.29 8.30 -9.01
C ASP A 25 -19.46 7.69 -7.59
N GLY A 26 -19.21 8.46 -6.53
CA GLY A 26 -19.41 8.05 -5.15
C GLY A 26 -18.22 7.35 -4.51
N ILE A 27 -17.06 7.30 -5.19
CA ILE A 27 -15.81 6.82 -4.58
C ILE A 27 -15.36 7.82 -3.52
N VAL A 28 -14.98 7.32 -2.35
CA VAL A 28 -14.58 8.15 -1.21
C VAL A 28 -13.07 8.25 -1.04
N GLY A 29 -12.30 7.30 -1.57
CA GLY A 29 -10.85 7.27 -1.45
C GLY A 29 -10.17 6.32 -2.43
N VAL A 30 -8.84 6.44 -2.49
CA VAL A 30 -7.97 5.72 -3.43
C VAL A 30 -6.75 5.18 -2.69
N PHE A 31 -6.47 3.89 -2.83
CA PHE A 31 -5.11 3.35 -2.64
C PHE A 31 -4.37 3.37 -3.96
N HIS A 32 -3.14 3.87 -4.01
CA HIS A 32 -2.37 3.91 -5.25
C HIS A 32 -1.00 3.28 -5.08
N LYS A 33 -0.57 2.47 -6.07
CA LYS A 33 0.80 1.94 -6.12
C LYS A 33 1.77 3.09 -6.08
N ALA A 34 2.69 3.08 -5.14
CA ALA A 34 3.77 4.06 -5.08
C ALA A 34 5.07 3.46 -5.56
N THR A 35 5.44 2.31 -5.01
CA THR A 35 6.76 1.73 -5.21
C THR A 35 6.73 0.21 -5.30
N GLN A 36 7.80 -0.36 -5.86
CA GLN A 36 8.06 -1.79 -5.88
C GLN A 36 9.56 -2.03 -5.72
N GLY A 37 9.96 -2.88 -4.79
CA GLY A 37 11.39 -3.08 -4.51
C GLY A 37 12.08 -1.78 -4.08
N THR A 38 13.38 -1.65 -4.36
CA THR A 38 14.17 -0.51 -3.91
C THR A 38 14.37 0.58 -4.96
N THR A 39 13.77 0.44 -6.15
CA THR A 39 14.09 1.28 -7.31
C THR A 39 12.90 1.70 -8.17
N MET A 40 11.77 0.96 -8.12
CA MET A 40 10.66 1.23 -9.03
C MET A 40 9.67 2.21 -8.39
N LEU A 41 9.56 3.40 -8.97
CA LEU A 41 8.48 4.35 -8.71
C LEU A 41 7.35 4.13 -9.72
N ASP A 42 6.10 4.06 -9.27
CA ASP A 42 4.95 4.15 -10.17
C ASP A 42 4.91 5.56 -10.81
N PRO A 43 5.01 5.67 -12.15
CA PRO A 43 5.17 6.97 -12.81
C PRO A 43 3.94 7.88 -12.71
N LYS A 44 2.80 7.36 -12.23
CA LYS A 44 1.57 8.13 -12.04
C LYS A 44 1.33 8.53 -10.59
N TYR A 45 2.12 8.02 -9.64
CA TYR A 45 1.84 8.17 -8.21
C TYR A 45 1.72 9.64 -7.77
N HIS A 46 2.73 10.47 -8.05
CA HIS A 46 2.75 11.85 -7.58
C HIS A 46 1.66 12.73 -8.21
N SER A 47 1.45 12.63 -9.53
CA SER A 47 0.42 13.42 -10.20
C SER A 47 -0.96 13.03 -9.69
N ARG A 48 -1.24 11.72 -9.58
CA ARG A 48 -2.53 11.23 -9.11
C ARG A 48 -2.80 11.51 -7.65
N LYS A 49 -1.79 11.50 -6.78
CA LYS A 49 -1.93 11.95 -5.39
C LYS A 49 -2.42 13.39 -5.34
N SER A 50 -1.77 14.28 -6.11
CA SER A 50 -2.16 15.69 -6.16
C SER A 50 -3.58 15.88 -6.69
N GLU A 51 -3.93 15.21 -7.79
CA GLU A 51 -5.24 15.31 -8.42
C GLU A 51 -6.37 14.74 -7.53
N ALA A 52 -6.15 13.58 -6.92
CA ALA A 52 -7.15 12.94 -6.04
C ALA A 52 -7.41 13.76 -4.77
N LEU A 53 -6.36 14.28 -4.14
CA LEU A 53 -6.50 15.16 -2.97
C LEU A 53 -7.22 16.47 -3.34
N ALA A 54 -6.93 17.06 -4.51
CA ALA A 54 -7.63 18.24 -4.99
C ALA A 54 -9.13 17.98 -5.25
N ALA A 55 -9.49 16.77 -5.68
CA ALA A 55 -10.88 16.33 -5.83
C ALA A 55 -11.58 15.96 -4.50
N GLY A 56 -10.88 16.05 -3.36
CA GLY A 56 -11.45 15.73 -2.04
C GLY A 56 -11.64 14.23 -1.78
N LEU A 57 -10.79 13.39 -2.37
CA LEU A 57 -10.70 11.95 -2.07
C LEU A 57 -9.70 11.70 -0.94
N TRP A 58 -9.97 10.69 -0.12
CA TRP A 58 -8.96 10.14 0.78
C TRP A 58 -7.87 9.41 0.00
N TRP A 59 -6.65 9.40 0.55
CA TRP A 59 -5.49 8.85 -0.13
C TRP A 59 -4.77 7.80 0.71
N GLY A 60 -4.38 6.72 0.05
CA GLY A 60 -3.46 5.73 0.56
C GLY A 60 -2.42 5.36 -0.48
N ALA A 61 -1.23 4.99 -0.03
CA ALA A 61 -0.13 4.55 -0.86
C ALA A 61 0.22 3.12 -0.52
N TYR A 62 0.43 2.28 -1.53
CA TYR A 62 0.92 0.92 -1.30
C TYR A 62 2.28 0.66 -1.94
N HIS A 63 3.06 -0.17 -1.26
CA HIS A 63 4.32 -0.72 -1.74
C HIS A 63 4.12 -2.18 -2.12
N PHE A 64 4.40 -2.53 -3.39
CA PHE A 64 4.42 -3.94 -3.81
C PHE A 64 5.72 -4.59 -3.35
N GLY A 65 5.62 -5.48 -2.35
CA GLY A 65 6.76 -6.18 -1.78
C GLY A 65 7.40 -7.17 -2.75
N VAL A 66 8.72 -7.16 -2.85
CA VAL A 66 9.49 -8.21 -3.54
C VAL A 66 10.54 -8.79 -2.59
N GLY A 67 11.02 -10.00 -2.87
CA GLY A 67 12.07 -10.62 -2.07
C GLY A 67 13.35 -9.79 -2.06
N GLY A 68 14.03 -9.76 -0.92
CA GLY A 68 15.17 -8.88 -0.63
C GLY A 68 14.95 -8.05 0.63
N ASP A 69 15.84 -7.08 0.87
CA ASP A 69 15.89 -6.31 2.11
C ASP A 69 14.60 -5.49 2.36
N GLY A 70 13.81 -5.90 3.37
CA GLY A 70 12.57 -5.25 3.75
C GLY A 70 12.75 -3.83 4.30
N VAL A 71 13.83 -3.57 5.03
CA VAL A 71 14.17 -2.24 5.54
C VAL A 71 14.51 -1.29 4.39
N ALA A 72 15.31 -1.76 3.42
CA ALA A 72 15.66 -0.97 2.24
C ALA A 72 14.41 -0.62 1.40
N GLN A 73 13.47 -1.56 1.27
CA GLN A 73 12.20 -1.34 0.60
C GLN A 73 11.32 -0.32 1.35
N ALA A 74 11.23 -0.41 2.68
CA ALA A 74 10.48 0.56 3.50
C ALA A 74 11.08 1.96 3.43
N LYS A 75 12.41 2.08 3.49
CA LYS A 75 13.14 3.35 3.28
C LYS A 75 12.80 3.97 1.94
N TYR A 76 12.87 3.17 0.87
CA TYR A 76 12.55 3.65 -0.47
C TYR A 76 11.09 4.11 -0.56
N PHE A 77 10.14 3.29 -0.08
CA PHE A 77 8.73 3.63 -0.02
C PHE A 77 8.47 4.96 0.70
N LEU A 78 8.99 5.14 1.92
CA LEU A 78 8.79 6.37 2.70
C LEU A 78 9.43 7.60 2.04
N SER A 79 10.62 7.44 1.44
CA SER A 79 11.29 8.53 0.71
C SER A 79 10.49 9.02 -0.50
N VAL A 80 9.75 8.12 -1.15
CA VAL A 80 8.90 8.46 -2.29
C VAL A 80 7.58 9.07 -1.82
N VAL A 81 6.90 8.42 -0.87
CA VAL A 81 5.51 8.78 -0.57
C VAL A 81 5.37 10.02 0.31
N ALA A 82 6.39 10.35 1.10
CA ALA A 82 6.46 11.49 2.01
C ALA A 82 5.08 11.76 2.66
N PRO A 83 4.60 10.83 3.49
CA PRO A 83 3.18 10.74 3.80
C PRO A 83 2.71 11.91 4.66
N GLY A 84 1.57 12.47 4.31
CA GLY A 84 0.84 13.39 5.16
C GLY A 84 0.26 12.70 6.40
N PRO A 85 -0.29 13.48 7.35
CA PRO A 85 -0.84 12.94 8.59
C PRO A 85 -2.02 11.99 8.35
N ASN A 86 -2.79 12.20 7.29
CA ASN A 86 -3.99 11.43 6.96
C ASN A 86 -3.77 10.39 5.85
N ASP A 87 -2.59 10.34 5.24
CA ASP A 87 -2.30 9.35 4.21
C ASP A 87 -2.18 7.97 4.85
N LEU A 88 -2.86 6.98 4.27
CA LEU A 88 -2.68 5.58 4.65
C LEU A 88 -1.45 4.98 3.95
N LEU A 89 -0.71 4.15 4.68
CA LEU A 89 0.45 3.42 4.17
C LEU A 89 0.10 1.94 4.14
N VAL A 90 0.46 1.22 3.08
CA VAL A 90 0.15 -0.20 2.92
C VAL A 90 1.36 -0.96 2.39
N LEU A 91 1.65 -2.11 3.01
CA LEU A 91 2.44 -3.16 2.39
C LEU A 91 1.51 -4.10 1.62
N ASP A 92 1.70 -4.20 0.32
CA ASP A 92 1.09 -5.21 -0.54
C ASP A 92 2.02 -6.44 -0.53
N LEU A 93 1.57 -7.47 0.21
CA LEU A 93 2.29 -8.71 0.49
C LEU A 93 1.63 -9.88 -0.26
N GLU A 94 1.91 -9.95 -1.55
CA GLU A 94 1.50 -11.04 -2.43
C GLU A 94 2.69 -11.74 -3.10
N GLU A 95 2.42 -12.80 -3.85
CA GLU A 95 3.45 -13.46 -4.63
C GLU A 95 3.98 -12.52 -5.72
N ASN A 96 5.30 -12.46 -5.89
CA ASN A 96 5.91 -11.73 -6.99
C ASN A 96 6.06 -12.66 -8.22
N PRO A 97 5.20 -12.55 -9.26
CA PRO A 97 5.25 -13.46 -10.40
C PRO A 97 6.51 -13.28 -11.27
N ARG A 98 7.31 -12.24 -11.01
CA ARG A 98 8.50 -11.89 -11.79
C ARG A 98 9.81 -12.05 -11.02
N GLY A 99 9.79 -12.67 -9.84
CA GLY A 99 11.00 -12.85 -9.04
C GLY A 99 10.73 -13.48 -7.68
N ALA A 100 11.63 -13.23 -6.73
CA ALA A 100 11.40 -13.64 -5.35
C ALA A 100 10.26 -12.82 -4.74
N SER A 101 9.42 -13.48 -3.95
CA SER A 101 8.43 -12.87 -3.08
C SER A 101 9.05 -12.51 -1.73
N MET A 102 8.46 -11.57 -0.99
CA MET A 102 8.87 -11.31 0.39
C MET A 102 8.64 -12.53 1.28
N THR A 103 9.63 -12.86 2.09
CA THR A 103 9.48 -13.76 3.23
C THR A 103 8.75 -13.06 4.38
N LEU A 104 8.29 -13.83 5.37
CA LEU A 104 7.69 -13.27 6.58
C LEU A 104 8.65 -12.30 7.30
N ALA A 105 9.93 -12.66 7.41
CA ALA A 105 10.93 -11.82 8.07
C ALA A 105 11.14 -10.48 7.34
N GLU A 106 11.23 -10.50 6.00
CA GLU A 106 11.38 -9.27 5.20
C GLU A 106 10.13 -8.38 5.31
N ALA A 107 8.94 -8.96 5.32
CA ALA A 107 7.70 -8.22 5.56
C ALA A 107 7.65 -7.62 6.97
N GLU A 108 8.07 -8.36 7.99
CA GLU A 108 8.17 -7.84 9.36
C GLU A 108 9.15 -6.67 9.47
N ASP A 109 10.31 -6.79 8.84
CA ASP A 109 11.31 -5.72 8.82
C ASP A 109 10.76 -4.46 8.15
N PHE A 110 10.02 -4.62 7.04
CA PHE A 110 9.36 -3.51 6.38
C PHE A 110 8.37 -2.79 7.31
N VAL A 111 7.44 -3.53 7.92
CA VAL A 111 6.36 -2.90 8.72
C VAL A 111 6.88 -2.29 10.02
N LYS A 112 7.90 -2.92 10.66
CA LYS A 112 8.57 -2.36 11.85
C LYS A 112 9.29 -1.07 11.51
N TYR A 113 9.94 -1.00 10.34
CA TYR A 113 10.60 0.23 9.91
C TYR A 113 9.60 1.36 9.64
N VAL A 114 8.47 1.05 8.98
CA VAL A 114 7.41 2.05 8.76
C VAL A 114 6.84 2.56 10.08
N GLU A 115 6.61 1.70 11.06
CA GLU A 115 6.14 2.11 12.37
C GLU A 115 7.17 2.98 13.10
N ALA A 116 8.44 2.59 13.11
CA ALA A 116 9.49 3.34 13.78
C ALA A 116 9.65 4.77 13.22
N GLU A 117 9.53 4.95 11.90
CA GLU A 117 9.69 6.25 11.25
C GLU A 117 8.43 7.12 11.27
N THR A 118 7.24 6.52 11.37
CA THR A 118 5.98 7.25 11.20
C THR A 118 5.05 7.22 12.41
N GLY A 119 5.35 6.38 13.41
CA GLY A 119 4.48 6.09 14.55
C GLY A 119 3.18 5.36 14.16
N ARG A 120 3.10 4.80 12.95
CA ARG A 120 1.91 4.15 12.40
C ARG A 120 2.26 2.78 11.85
N TRP A 121 1.55 1.75 12.30
CA TRP A 121 1.56 0.46 11.62
C TRP A 121 0.87 0.60 10.25
N PRO A 122 1.54 0.19 9.15
CA PRO A 122 0.91 0.22 7.83
C PRO A 122 -0.23 -0.80 7.76
N GLY A 123 -1.08 -0.66 6.75
CA GLY A 123 -1.99 -1.71 6.35
C GLY A 123 -1.23 -2.86 5.72
N LEU A 124 -1.78 -4.06 5.83
CA LEU A 124 -1.30 -5.23 5.14
C LEU A 124 -2.36 -5.64 4.13
N TYR A 125 -2.04 -5.51 2.85
CA TYR A 125 -2.82 -6.12 1.79
C TYR A 125 -2.27 -7.52 1.50
N GLY A 126 -3.17 -8.49 1.42
CA GLY A 126 -2.80 -9.85 1.02
C GLY A 126 -3.88 -10.89 1.35
N GLY A 127 -3.75 -12.05 0.72
CA GLY A 127 -4.73 -13.14 0.79
C GLY A 127 -4.10 -14.48 1.21
N SER A 128 -4.20 -15.47 0.32
CA SER A 128 -3.67 -16.82 0.58
C SER A 128 -2.17 -16.82 0.89
N TYR A 129 -1.39 -15.99 0.20
CA TYR A 129 0.06 -15.93 0.41
C TYR A 129 0.44 -15.50 1.83
N VAL A 130 -0.23 -14.50 2.39
CA VAL A 130 -0.05 -14.10 3.80
C VAL A 130 -0.41 -15.25 4.73
N THR A 131 -1.49 -15.98 4.43
CA THR A 131 -1.90 -17.14 5.23
C THR A 131 -0.84 -18.26 5.18
N GLU A 132 -0.23 -18.50 4.02
CA GLU A 132 0.85 -19.47 3.84
C GLU A 132 2.13 -19.08 4.60
N LEU A 133 2.51 -17.80 4.54
CA LEU A 133 3.66 -17.26 5.27
C LEU A 133 3.49 -17.37 6.79
N LEU A 134 2.29 -17.07 7.29
CA LEU A 134 1.98 -17.14 8.73
C LEU A 134 1.84 -18.58 9.22
N GLY A 135 1.27 -19.48 8.41
CA GLY A 135 0.97 -20.85 8.81
C GLY A 135 0.14 -20.89 10.10
N LYS A 136 0.70 -21.42 11.19
CA LYS A 136 0.07 -21.42 12.53
C LYS A 136 0.62 -20.32 13.45
N ASN A 137 1.63 -19.58 13.01
CA ASN A 137 2.25 -18.55 13.82
C ASN A 137 1.30 -17.34 13.94
N LYS A 138 1.02 -16.94 15.18
CA LYS A 138 0.22 -15.76 15.51
C LYS A 138 1.05 -14.65 16.14
N GLU A 139 2.30 -14.92 16.48
CA GLU A 139 3.24 -13.98 17.07
C GLU A 139 4.13 -13.42 15.97
N THR A 140 3.64 -12.37 15.32
CA THR A 140 4.33 -11.67 14.24
C THR A 140 4.06 -10.17 14.33
N ALA A 141 5.00 -9.35 13.88
CA ALA A 141 4.79 -7.91 13.78
C ALA A 141 3.65 -7.55 12.81
N LEU A 142 3.34 -8.42 11.84
CA LEU A 142 2.21 -8.23 10.93
C LEU A 142 0.86 -8.18 11.67
N SER A 143 0.76 -8.71 12.90
CA SER A 143 -0.47 -8.68 13.69
C SER A 143 -0.87 -7.29 14.19
N TYR A 144 0.05 -6.32 14.16
CA TYR A 144 -0.24 -4.92 14.48
C TYR A 144 -0.74 -4.11 13.27
N CYS A 145 -0.57 -4.65 12.06
CA CYS A 145 -1.07 -4.03 10.84
C CYS A 145 -2.58 -4.23 10.69
N TRP A 146 -3.30 -3.22 10.18
CA TRP A 146 -4.70 -3.39 9.81
C TRP A 146 -4.79 -4.15 8.48
N LEU A 147 -5.80 -5.01 8.33
CA LEU A 147 -5.91 -5.89 7.16
C LEU A 147 -6.72 -5.24 6.05
N TRP A 148 -6.22 -5.36 4.82
CA TRP A 148 -6.96 -5.13 3.59
C TRP A 148 -6.98 -6.43 2.80
N LEU A 149 -8.15 -7.08 2.77
CA LEU A 149 -8.32 -8.35 2.06
C LEU A 149 -8.87 -8.11 0.64
N PRO A 150 -8.40 -8.86 -0.37
CA PRO A 150 -8.97 -8.87 -1.71
C PRO A 150 -10.34 -9.57 -1.78
#